data_AF-A0A9D6Q3L5-F1
#
_entry.id   AF-A0A9D6Q3L5-F1
#
_cell.length_a   1.000
_cell.length_b   1.000
_cell.length_c   1.000
_cell.angle_alpha   90.00
_cell.angle_beta   90.00
_cell.angle_gamma   90.00
#
_symmetry.space_group_name_H-M   'P 1'
#
loop_
_entity.id
_entity.type
_entity.pdbx_description
1 polymer ?
#
loop_
_entity_poly.entity_id
_entity_poly.type
_entity_poly.pdbx_seq_one_letter_code
_entity_poly.pdbx_strand_id
1 'polypeptide(L)' 'PGVVPRLLNLPEGCKFLSRCRIAVDQCKREEPLLKDICKGHFVRCWVRERDYAGRN' A
#
# COMPACT_ATOMS: atom_id res chain seq x y z
N PRO A 1 16.05 -0.61 18.60
CA PRO A 1 15.27 0.53 19.14
C PRO A 1 14.61 1.35 18.01
N GLY A 2 13.29 1.21 17.82
CA GLY A 2 12.54 1.93 16.78
C GLY A 2 11.76 3.09 17.38
N VAL A 3 12.08 4.31 16.99
CA VAL A 3 11.42 5.54 17.46
C VAL A 3 10.13 5.73 16.68
N VAL A 4 9.00 5.87 17.39
CA VAL A 4 7.70 6.13 16.78
C VAL A 4 7.67 7.59 16.30
N PRO A 5 7.59 7.87 14.99
CA PRO A 5 7.58 9.24 14.51
C PRO A 5 6.25 9.93 14.86
N ARG A 6 6.29 11.26 15.05
CA ARG A 6 5.13 12.09 15.35
C ARG A 6 4.07 11.98 14.24
N LEU A 7 2.80 11.80 14.61
CA LEU A 7 1.64 11.61 13.73
C LEU A 7 1.35 12.75 12.71
N LEU A 8 2.07 13.87 12.76
CA LEU A 8 1.76 15.07 11.97
C LEU A 8 2.39 15.09 10.57
N ASN A 9 3.35 14.20 10.29
CA ASN A 9 3.99 14.08 8.97
C ASN A 9 3.81 12.65 8.45
N LEU A 10 2.58 12.26 8.12
CA LEU A 10 2.41 11.05 7.32
C LEU A 10 3.00 11.32 5.93
N PRO A 11 3.91 10.46 5.44
CA PRO A 11 4.41 10.58 4.08
C PRO A 11 3.23 10.49 3.11
N GLU A 12 3.23 11.35 2.09
CA GLU A 12 2.23 11.31 1.04
C GLU A 12 2.26 9.93 0.35
N GLY A 13 1.08 9.38 0.08
CA GLY A 13 0.93 8.06 -0.51
C GLY A 13 0.92 6.90 0.49
N CYS A 14 1.59 5.80 0.14
CA CYS A 14 1.53 4.54 0.86
C CYS A 14 2.38 4.56 2.14
N LYS A 15 1.74 4.30 3.29
CA LYS A 15 2.40 4.24 4.61
C LYS A 15 3.52 3.20 4.71
N PHE A 16 3.50 2.20 3.84
CA PHE A 16 4.50 1.14 3.79
C PHE A 16 5.68 1.46 2.85
N LEU A 17 5.66 2.59 2.13
CA LEU A 17 6.66 2.96 1.14
C LEU A 17 8.10 2.80 1.64
N SER A 18 8.39 3.26 2.86
CA SER A 18 9.74 3.22 3.46
C SER A 18 10.24 1.80 3.79
N ARG A 19 9.36 0.80 3.80
CA ARG A 19 9.69 -0.60 4.13
C ARG A 19 9.25 -1.60 3.05
N CYS A 20 8.59 -1.14 1.98
CA CYS A 20 8.02 -1.97 0.93
C CYS A 20 9.06 -2.29 -0.15
N ARG A 21 9.37 -3.57 -0.36
CA ARG A 21 10.34 -4.02 -1.38
C ARG A 21 9.79 -3.96 -2.82
N ILE A 22 8.49 -3.81 -2.96
CA ILE A 22 7.77 -3.77 -4.25
C ILE A 22 7.16 -2.38 -4.52
N ALA A 23 7.64 -1.35 -3.80
CA ALA A 23 7.12 0.00 -3.94
C ALA A 23 7.25 0.49 -5.39
N VAL A 24 6.14 0.96 -5.95
CA VAL A 24 6.09 1.59 -7.27
C VAL A 24 5.97 3.11 -7.11
N ASP A 25 6.23 3.87 -8.18
CA ASP A 25 6.13 5.34 -8.12
C ASP A 25 4.76 5.84 -7.67
N GLN A 26 3.69 5.11 -8.03
CA GLN A 26 2.32 5.42 -7.61
C GLN A 26 2.16 5.35 -6.07
N CYS A 27 2.91 4.48 -5.39
CA CYS A 27 2.93 4.40 -3.92
C CYS A 27 3.49 5.65 -3.24
N LYS A 28 4.25 6.51 -3.96
CA LYS A 28 4.80 7.76 -3.40
C LYS A 28 3.86 8.95 -3.58
N ARG A 29 2.93 8.87 -4.53
CA ARG A 29 2.05 9.97 -4.91
C ARG A 29 0.66 9.83 -4.30
N GLU A 30 0.15 8.59 -4.25
CA GLU A 30 -1.25 8.34 -3.89
C GLU A 30 -1.40 7.13 -2.97
N GLU A 31 -2.30 7.25 -1.99
CA GLU A 31 -2.62 6.15 -1.08
C GLU A 31 -3.59 5.19 -1.79
N PRO A 32 -3.28 3.89 -1.89
CA PRO A 32 -4.13 2.92 -2.57
C PRO A 32 -5.50 2.76 -1.88
N LEU A 33 -6.54 2.65 -2.69
CA LEU A 33 -7.89 2.38 -2.23
C LEU A 33 -8.00 0.96 -1.64
N LEU A 34 -8.94 0.78 -0.71
CA LEU A 34 -9.27 -0.53 -0.17
C LEU A 34 -10.06 -1.31 -1.23
N LYS A 35 -9.46 -2.36 -1.78
CA LYS A 35 -10.10 -3.24 -2.77
C LYS A 35 -10.15 -4.68 -2.29
N ASP A 36 -11.26 -5.35 -2.58
CA ASP A 36 -11.39 -6.80 -2.42
C ASP A 36 -10.64 -7.49 -3.56
N ILE A 37 -9.73 -8.40 -3.21
CA ILE A 37 -8.95 -9.20 -4.16
C ILE A 37 -9.32 -10.68 -4.13
N CYS A 38 -10.09 -11.15 -3.14
CA CYS A 38 -10.54 -12.54 -3.06
C CYS A 38 -11.55 -12.73 -1.90
N LYS A 39 -12.83 -12.98 -2.22
CA LYS A 39 -13.86 -13.48 -1.28
C LYS A 39 -13.83 -12.81 0.12
N GLY A 40 -13.75 -11.48 0.18
CA GLY A 40 -13.68 -10.73 1.44
C GLY A 40 -12.25 -10.41 1.92
N HIS A 41 -11.22 -10.69 1.11
CA HIS A 41 -9.85 -10.31 1.38
C HIS A 41 -9.60 -8.92 0.79
N PHE A 42 -9.50 -7.92 1.66
CA PHE A 42 -9.25 -6.55 1.25
C PHE A 42 -7.78 -6.15 1.37
N VAL A 43 -7.27 -5.47 0.37
CA VAL A 43 -5.91 -4.89 0.38
C VAL A 43 -5.93 -3.43 -0.04
N ARG A 44 -4.95 -2.68 0.45
CA ARG A 44 -4.61 -1.33 0.00
C ARG A 44 -3.23 -1.37 -0.66
N CYS A 45 -3.12 -2.03 -1.81
CA CYS A 45 -1.84 -2.19 -2.50
C CYS A 45 -2.02 -2.18 -4.01
N TRP A 46 -1.37 -1.22 -4.67
CA TRP A 46 -1.37 -1.06 -6.13
C TRP A 46 -0.86 -2.26 -6.92
N VAL A 47 0.05 -3.04 -6.31
CA VAL A 47 0.64 -4.23 -6.94
C VAL A 47 -0.23 -5.45 -6.70
N ARG A 48 -0.62 -5.69 -5.43
CA ARG A 48 -1.42 -6.86 -5.05
C ARG A 48 -2.83 -6.83 -5.62
N GLU A 49 -3.46 -5.67 -5.75
CA GLU A 49 -4.75 -5.61 -6.43
C GLU A 49 -4.68 -6.11 -7.88
N ARG A 50 -3.57 -5.84 -8.58
CA ARG A 50 -3.36 -6.26 -9.98
C ARG A 50 -2.96 -7.73 -10.08
N ASP A 51 -2.07 -8.19 -9.18
CA ASP A 51 -1.62 -9.57 -9.13
C ASP A 51 -2.76 -10.58 -8.92
N TYR A 52 -3.82 -10.18 -8.22
CA TYR A 52 -4.99 -11.02 -7.98
C TYR A 52 -6.07 -10.84 -9.04
N ALA A 53 -6.25 -9.62 -9.59
CA ALA A 53 -7.15 -9.40 -10.73
C ALA A 53 -6.78 -10.25 -11.95
N GLY A 54 -5.50 -10.58 -12.15
CA GLY A 54 -5.02 -11.43 -13.24
C GLY A 54 -5.06 -12.95 -12.98
N ARG A 55 -5.50 -13.41 -11.81
CA ARG A 55 -5.56 -14.85 -11.45
C ARG A 55 -6.98 -15.40 -11.37
N ASN A 56 -7.94 -14.69 -11.95
CA ASN A 56 -9.33 -15.14 -12.01
C ASN A 56 -9.53 -16.23 -13.06
#